data_AF-D7L3D7-F1
#
_entry.id   AF-D7L3D7-F1
#
_cell.length_a   1.000
_cell.length_b   1.000
_cell.length_c   1.000
_cell.angle_alpha   90.00
_cell.angle_beta   90.00
_cell.angle_gamma   90.00
#
_symmetry.space_group_name_H-M   'P 1'
#
loop_
_entity.id
_entity.type
_entity.pdbx_description
1 polymer ?
#
loop_
_entity_poly.entity_id
_entity_poly.type
_entity_poly.pdbx_seq_one_letter_code
_entity_poly.pdbx_strand_id
1 'polypeptide(L)'
;MANRHGDVIAHVKRNNVLVDVHHGSNGYFLMMKNGRVLTRARWPKNTDPNHLWLDIENCDVPKDLQPELRYHRIKLEDRNYTGPLTITAIFANTTEHISLDMLAKLPADIRTVDMGLYDADRAIEKEIEAFSNNPVNDPARNVMVMSGDKIFVKTLRDLKGKGYRTLAAFRVSSDEEELNAQVWDSWVFRQLLNLPWTVGEKPREEQDRKRKRSSSSAVLQHYCRVSNEKKLPALVSFLKKSPDQKVVIFFSSCSSVEYHYEMMRALDNDLRCLRIHGNLELENNLQAFSEFKINGGGIFLLCSDAVALGPHIQGVVSLCSIK
;
A
#
# COMPACT_ATOMS: atom_id res chain seq x y z
N MET A 1 -16.24 28.82 -12.20
CA MET A 1 -14.90 29.08 -11.62
C MET A 1 -14.74 28.13 -10.45
N ALA A 2 -13.74 27.24 -10.46
CA ALA A 2 -13.51 26.32 -9.36
C ALA A 2 -13.20 27.11 -8.08
N ASN A 3 -13.91 26.79 -6.99
CA ASN A 3 -13.72 27.45 -5.70
C ASN A 3 -12.33 27.06 -5.16
N ARG A 4 -11.40 28.02 -5.15
CA ARG A 4 -9.99 27.80 -4.77
C ARG A 4 -9.81 27.37 -3.30
N HIS A 5 -10.87 27.45 -2.49
CA HIS A 5 -10.83 27.21 -1.05
C HIS A 5 -11.73 26.05 -0.59
N GLY A 6 -12.22 25.23 -1.54
CA GLY A 6 -13.08 24.08 -1.25
C GLY A 6 -14.50 24.47 -0.83
N ASP A 7 -15.28 23.49 -0.37
CA ASP A 7 -16.70 23.65 -0.06
C ASP A 7 -16.94 24.56 1.16
N VAL A 8 -18.09 25.23 1.16
CA VAL A 8 -18.58 25.98 2.33
C VAL A 8 -19.10 24.96 3.34
N ILE A 9 -18.56 25.00 4.55
CA ILE A 9 -18.93 24.05 5.61
C ILE A 9 -19.88 24.62 6.64
N ALA A 10 -19.93 25.94 6.76
CA ALA A 10 -20.89 26.64 7.60
C ALA A 10 -21.05 28.09 7.14
N HIS A 11 -22.20 28.68 7.46
CA HIS A 11 -22.38 30.13 7.39
C HIS A 11 -22.45 30.67 8.81
N VAL A 12 -21.62 31.66 9.12
CA VAL A 12 -21.56 32.28 10.46
C VAL A 12 -21.73 33.78 10.37
N LYS A 13 -22.28 34.40 11.41
CA LYS A 13 -22.46 35.86 11.48
C LYS A 13 -21.32 36.47 12.30
N ARG A 14 -20.50 37.32 11.67
CA ARG A 14 -19.40 38.04 12.31
C ARG A 14 -19.65 39.54 12.18
N ASN A 15 -19.69 40.28 13.29
CA ASN A 15 -19.98 41.72 13.31
C ASN A 15 -21.23 42.08 12.48
N ASN A 16 -22.31 41.32 12.66
CA ASN A 16 -23.56 41.39 11.87
C ASN A 16 -23.45 41.08 10.37
N VAL A 17 -22.28 40.66 9.88
CA VAL A 17 -22.07 40.27 8.50
C VAL A 17 -22.06 38.75 8.38
N LEU A 18 -22.88 38.20 7.48
CA LEU A 18 -22.82 36.77 7.13
C LEU A 18 -21.52 36.50 6.35
N VAL A 19 -20.79 35.49 6.77
CA VAL A 19 -19.53 35.04 6.16
C VAL A 19 -19.56 33.53 5.97
N ASP A 20 -18.91 33.07 4.91
CA ASP A 20 -18.78 31.66 4.59
C ASP A 20 -17.55 31.11 5.31
N VAL A 21 -17.71 29.97 5.99
CA VAL A 21 -16.60 29.25 6.59
C VAL A 21 -16.17 28.15 5.63
N HIS A 22 -14.89 28.14 5.30
CA HIS A 22 -14.25 27.11 4.50
C HIS A 22 -13.19 26.39 5.35
N HIS A 23 -12.88 25.15 4.97
CA HIS A 23 -11.69 24.48 5.47
C HIS A 23 -10.42 25.25 5.08
N GLY A 24 -9.48 25.35 6.01
CA GLY A 24 -8.12 25.81 5.76
C GLY A 24 -7.13 24.67 6.03
N SER A 25 -5.91 24.81 5.53
CA SER A 25 -4.84 23.82 5.77
C SER A 25 -4.29 23.90 7.20
N ASN A 26 -3.76 22.79 7.70
CA ASN A 26 -3.08 22.66 9.01
C ASN A 26 -3.97 23.01 10.21
N GLY A 27 -5.20 22.50 10.25
CA GLY A 27 -6.11 22.77 11.37
C GLY A 27 -6.61 24.22 11.44
N TYR A 28 -6.59 24.96 10.33
CA TYR A 28 -7.20 26.28 10.24
C TYR A 28 -8.58 26.22 9.55
N PHE A 29 -9.38 27.25 9.76
CA PHE A 29 -10.53 27.57 8.92
C PHE A 29 -10.40 29.00 8.39
N LEU A 30 -11.02 29.22 7.23
CA LEU A 30 -11.06 30.51 6.57
C LEU A 30 -12.48 31.03 6.66
N MET A 31 -12.65 32.22 7.24
CA MET A 31 -13.89 32.97 7.12
C MET A 31 -13.75 33.90 5.93
N MET A 32 -14.61 33.72 4.94
CA MET A 32 -14.55 34.40 3.66
C MET A 32 -15.84 35.16 3.36
N LYS A 33 -15.71 36.23 2.56
CA LYS A 33 -16.85 36.90 1.95
C LYS A 33 -16.45 37.40 0.57
N ASN A 34 -17.29 37.13 -0.43
CA ASN A 34 -17.08 37.55 -1.82
C ASN A 34 -15.68 37.15 -2.35
N GLY A 35 -15.22 35.94 -2.03
CA GLY A 35 -13.92 35.41 -2.46
C GLY A 35 -12.69 35.99 -1.73
N ARG A 36 -12.87 36.85 -0.72
CA ARG A 36 -11.77 37.39 0.11
C ARG A 36 -11.74 36.73 1.48
N VAL A 37 -10.54 36.33 1.93
CA VAL A 37 -10.31 35.83 3.29
C VAL A 37 -10.36 37.01 4.26
N LEU A 38 -11.34 37.00 5.17
CA LEU A 38 -11.50 38.01 6.22
C LEU A 38 -10.77 37.62 7.50
N THR A 39 -10.74 36.32 7.80
CA THR A 39 -10.04 35.76 8.97
C THR A 39 -9.54 34.37 8.65
N ARG A 40 -8.33 34.08 9.14
CA ARG A 40 -7.79 32.74 9.26
C ARG A 40 -7.62 32.46 10.76
N ALA A 41 -8.31 31.45 11.27
CA ALA A 41 -8.25 31.07 12.68
C ALA A 41 -8.03 29.56 12.80
N ARG A 42 -7.44 29.12 13.92
CA ARG A 42 -7.30 27.69 14.20
C ARG A 42 -8.63 27.12 14.69
N TRP A 43 -8.93 25.90 14.29
CA TRP A 43 -9.98 25.12 14.93
C TRP A 43 -9.69 24.99 16.44
N PRO A 44 -10.71 24.90 17.30
CA PRO A 44 -10.52 24.46 18.68
C PRO A 44 -9.77 23.13 18.71
N LYS A 45 -8.94 22.90 19.73
CA LYS A 45 -8.23 21.63 19.88
C LYS A 45 -9.24 20.48 19.91
N ASN A 46 -9.06 19.51 19.02
CA ASN A 46 -9.84 18.28 19.05
C ASN A 46 -9.22 17.36 20.10
N THR A 47 -9.97 17.03 21.14
CA THR A 47 -9.54 16.17 22.24
C THR A 47 -10.03 14.72 22.09
N ASP A 48 -10.68 14.40 20.98
CA ASP A 48 -11.22 13.07 20.74
C ASP A 48 -10.07 12.06 20.60
N PRO A 49 -10.26 10.79 21.00
CA PRO A 49 -9.25 9.75 20.83
C PRO A 49 -8.83 9.60 19.35
N ASN A 50 -7.53 9.46 19.12
CA ASN A 50 -6.92 9.27 17.81
C ASN A 50 -6.49 7.81 17.64
N HIS A 51 -6.94 7.19 16.55
CA HIS A 51 -6.54 5.83 16.15
C HIS A 51 -5.85 5.88 14.80
N LEU A 52 -4.58 5.46 14.76
CA LEU A 52 -3.74 5.47 13.57
C LEU A 52 -3.39 4.04 13.17
N TRP A 53 -3.73 3.67 11.93
CA TRP A 53 -3.18 2.50 11.26
C TRP A 53 -2.03 2.91 10.35
N LEU A 54 -0.83 2.43 10.68
CA LEU A 54 0.41 2.72 9.96
C LEU A 54 0.75 1.54 9.05
N ASP A 55 0.70 1.80 7.75
CA ASP A 55 1.22 0.91 6.72
C ASP A 55 2.73 1.16 6.57
N ILE A 56 3.55 0.30 7.17
CA ILE A 56 5.00 0.48 7.15
C ILE A 56 5.55 0.33 5.72
N GLU A 57 5.00 -0.58 4.91
CA GLU A 57 5.48 -0.82 3.55
C GLU A 57 5.29 0.45 2.69
N ASN A 58 4.13 1.09 2.83
CA ASN A 58 3.81 2.27 2.04
C ASN A 58 4.23 3.59 2.68
N CYS A 59 4.68 3.60 3.93
CA CYS A 59 5.27 4.77 4.60
C CYS A 59 6.69 4.50 5.13
N ASP A 60 7.45 3.70 4.37
CA ASP A 60 8.83 3.35 4.68
C ASP A 60 9.74 4.57 4.81
N VAL A 61 10.56 4.55 5.87
CA VAL A 61 11.55 5.56 6.22
C VAL A 61 12.91 5.06 5.71
N PRO A 62 13.75 5.92 5.10
CA PRO A 62 15.09 5.53 4.66
C PRO A 62 15.88 4.81 5.76
N LYS A 63 16.59 3.73 5.39
CA LYS A 63 17.33 2.85 6.32
C LYS A 63 18.33 3.61 7.20
N ASP A 64 18.95 4.65 6.66
CA ASP A 64 19.93 5.51 7.33
C ASP A 64 19.32 6.34 8.46
N LEU A 65 18.00 6.48 8.51
CA LEU A 65 17.31 7.34 9.48
C LEU A 65 16.78 6.59 10.71
N GLN A 66 17.07 5.29 10.86
CA GLN A 66 16.57 4.41 11.93
C GLN A 66 15.03 4.50 12.05
N PRO A 67 14.28 3.79 11.19
CA PRO A 67 12.82 3.87 11.10
C PRO A 67 12.07 3.78 12.44
N GLU A 68 12.53 2.90 13.33
CA GLU A 68 12.00 2.68 14.67
C GLU A 68 12.00 3.96 15.55
N LEU A 69 13.01 4.82 15.39
CA LEU A 69 13.13 6.09 16.11
C LEU A 69 12.35 7.23 15.45
N ARG A 70 11.78 7.01 14.26
CA ARG A 70 11.02 8.05 13.54
C ARG A 70 9.54 7.94 13.82
N TYR A 71 8.97 6.75 13.89
CA TYR A 71 7.54 6.59 14.16
C TYR A 71 7.12 7.14 15.54
N HIS A 72 8.02 7.16 16.53
CA HIS A 72 7.82 7.86 17.82
C HIS A 72 7.51 9.37 17.65
N ARG A 73 7.95 9.98 16.55
CA ARG A 73 7.77 11.41 16.29
C ARG A 73 6.38 11.75 15.75
N ILE A 74 5.55 10.75 15.46
CA ILE A 74 4.17 10.97 15.04
C ILE A 74 3.44 11.60 16.23
N LYS A 75 3.19 12.91 16.11
CA LYS A 75 2.42 13.69 17.08
C LYS A 75 1.38 14.48 16.32
N LEU A 76 0.11 14.23 16.63
CA LEU A 76 -1.01 14.96 16.03
C LEU A 76 -1.34 16.26 16.79
N GLU A 77 -0.72 16.47 17.96
CA GLU A 77 -0.93 17.67 18.79
C GLU A 77 -0.57 18.95 18.03
N ASP A 78 0.52 18.93 17.26
CA ASP A 78 0.96 20.02 16.40
C ASP A 78 -0.05 20.33 15.29
N ARG A 79 -0.95 19.38 15.00
CA ARG A 79 -2.02 19.44 14.00
C ARG A 79 -3.39 19.65 14.62
N ASN A 80 -3.44 20.08 15.89
CA ASN A 80 -4.66 20.42 16.62
C ASN A 80 -5.50 19.20 17.08
N TYR A 81 -4.91 18.01 17.11
CA TYR A 81 -5.51 16.79 17.68
C TYR A 81 -4.73 16.37 18.93
N THR A 82 -5.31 16.63 20.10
CA THR A 82 -4.64 16.46 21.39
C THR A 82 -5.24 15.36 22.26
N GLY A 83 -6.21 14.60 21.74
CA GLY A 83 -6.68 13.39 22.41
C GLY A 83 -5.63 12.27 22.42
N PRO A 84 -5.85 11.21 23.22
CA PRO A 84 -4.91 10.09 23.31
C PRO A 84 -4.70 9.45 21.93
N LEU A 85 -3.45 9.10 21.61
CA LEU A 85 -3.07 8.49 20.34
C LEU A 85 -2.77 7.01 20.53
N THR A 86 -3.46 6.16 19.75
CA THR A 86 -3.15 4.74 19.61
C THR A 86 -2.62 4.50 18.20
N ILE A 87 -1.48 3.83 18.10
CA ILE A 87 -0.85 3.49 16.82
C ILE A 87 -0.82 1.97 16.67
N THR A 88 -1.38 1.48 15.57
CA THR A 88 -1.28 0.10 15.13
C THR A 88 -0.45 0.06 13.86
N ALA A 89 0.79 -0.42 13.97
CA ALA A 89 1.69 -0.59 12.85
C ALA A 89 1.54 -1.99 12.24
N ILE A 90 1.21 -2.02 10.95
CA ILE A 90 0.94 -3.24 10.20
C ILE A 90 2.03 -3.39 9.13
N PHE A 91 2.54 -4.60 9.00
CA PHE A 91 3.59 -4.92 8.04
C PHE A 91 3.40 -6.32 7.47
N ALA A 92 3.82 -6.47 6.22
CA ALA A 92 4.02 -7.75 5.59
C ALA A 92 5.54 -7.97 5.40
N ASN A 93 5.97 -9.22 5.55
CA ASN A 93 7.34 -9.67 5.35
C ASN A 93 7.71 -9.75 3.85
N THR A 94 7.04 -8.97 3.01
CA THR A 94 7.29 -8.92 1.57
C THR A 94 8.36 -7.88 1.21
N THR A 95 8.60 -6.92 2.11
CA THR A 95 9.53 -5.81 1.95
C THR A 95 10.89 -6.13 2.59
N GLU A 96 11.97 -6.16 1.79
CA GLU A 96 13.36 -6.52 2.20
C GLU A 96 13.97 -5.67 3.33
N HIS A 97 13.30 -4.61 3.77
CA HIS A 97 13.86 -3.60 4.69
C HIS A 97 13.15 -3.58 6.05
N ILE A 98 12.04 -4.31 6.17
CA ILE A 98 11.32 -4.49 7.43
C ILE A 98 11.81 -5.81 8.03
N SER A 99 12.73 -5.72 8.99
CA SER A 99 13.27 -6.89 9.69
C SER A 99 12.57 -7.10 11.04
N LEU A 100 12.55 -8.35 11.52
CA LEU A 100 12.11 -8.66 12.89
C LEU A 100 12.88 -7.87 13.96
N ASP A 101 14.14 -7.51 13.70
CA ASP A 101 14.97 -6.68 14.58
C ASP A 101 14.49 -5.22 14.63
N MET A 102 14.07 -4.64 13.51
CA MET A 102 13.49 -3.29 13.49
C MET A 102 12.17 -3.25 14.26
N LEU A 103 11.34 -4.27 14.09
CA LEU A 103 10.06 -4.40 14.77
C LEU A 103 10.21 -4.54 16.28
N ALA A 104 11.19 -5.33 16.73
CA ALA A 104 11.53 -5.49 18.14
C ALA A 104 12.01 -4.18 18.80
N LYS A 105 12.47 -3.21 18.01
CA LYS A 105 12.93 -1.89 18.48
C LYS A 105 11.85 -0.81 18.42
N LEU A 106 10.66 -1.12 17.90
CA LEU A 106 9.56 -0.17 17.93
C LEU A 106 9.18 0.17 19.39
N PRO A 107 8.81 1.42 19.67
CA PRO A 107 8.30 1.81 20.98
C PRO A 107 7.14 0.92 21.46
N ALA A 108 7.13 0.61 22.76
CA ALA A 108 6.16 -0.32 23.36
C ALA A 108 4.69 0.16 23.29
N ASP A 109 4.47 1.44 23.07
CA ASP A 109 3.16 2.07 22.87
C ASP A 109 2.64 1.94 21.42
N ILE A 110 3.47 1.45 20.50
CA ILE A 110 3.05 1.08 19.14
C ILE A 110 2.69 -0.41 19.12
N ARG A 111 1.41 -0.70 18.84
CA ARG A 111 0.95 -2.07 18.63
C ARG A 111 1.41 -2.55 17.26
N THR A 112 2.08 -3.68 17.19
CA THR A 112 2.54 -4.31 15.95
C THR A 112 1.64 -5.46 15.53
N VAL A 113 1.33 -5.56 14.23
CA VAL A 113 0.61 -6.70 13.64
C VAL A 113 1.44 -7.26 12.49
N ASP A 114 1.98 -8.47 12.68
CA ASP A 114 2.75 -9.21 11.68
C ASP A 114 1.82 -10.02 10.77
N MET A 115 1.82 -9.71 9.49
CA MET A 115 1.02 -10.42 8.49
C MET A 115 1.79 -11.51 7.75
N GLY A 116 3.08 -11.74 8.05
CA GLY A 116 3.90 -12.71 7.34
C GLY A 116 3.92 -12.40 5.84
N LEU A 117 3.51 -13.33 4.98
CA LEU A 117 3.43 -13.08 3.53
C LEU A 117 2.13 -12.41 3.06
N TYR A 118 1.17 -12.20 3.97
CA TYR A 118 -0.14 -11.68 3.58
C TYR A 118 -0.11 -10.17 3.39
N ASP A 119 -0.88 -9.70 2.40
CA ASP A 119 -1.04 -8.30 2.04
C ASP A 119 -1.43 -7.42 3.25
N ALA A 120 -0.59 -6.43 3.55
CA ALA A 120 -0.78 -5.47 4.64
C ALA A 120 -2.05 -4.64 4.46
N ASP A 121 -2.46 -4.37 3.21
CA ASP A 121 -3.64 -3.55 2.92
C ASP A 121 -4.90 -4.20 3.47
N ARG A 122 -5.08 -5.49 3.17
CA ARG A 122 -6.25 -6.26 3.62
C ARG A 122 -6.29 -6.41 5.14
N ALA A 123 -5.14 -6.42 5.79
CA ALA A 123 -5.05 -6.46 7.25
C ALA A 123 -5.51 -5.15 7.88
N ILE A 124 -5.08 -4.01 7.31
CA ILE A 124 -5.54 -2.68 7.73
C ILE A 124 -7.06 -2.58 7.58
N GLU A 125 -7.62 -3.00 6.44
CA GLU A 125 -9.07 -3.00 6.24
C GLU A 125 -9.81 -3.83 7.29
N LYS A 126 -9.33 -5.03 7.61
CA LYS A 126 -9.94 -5.90 8.63
C LYS A 126 -9.83 -5.33 10.03
N GLU A 127 -8.70 -4.74 10.41
CA GLU A 127 -8.54 -4.09 11.71
C GLU A 127 -9.48 -2.89 11.84
N ILE A 128 -9.62 -2.07 10.78
CA ILE A 128 -10.56 -0.96 10.73
C ILE A 128 -12.00 -1.44 10.79
N GLU A 129 -12.34 -2.49 10.06
CA GLU A 129 -13.68 -3.09 10.07
C GLU A 129 -14.03 -3.57 11.48
N ALA A 130 -13.16 -4.38 12.09
CA ALA A 130 -13.33 -4.88 13.45
C ALA A 130 -13.43 -3.74 14.47
N PHE A 131 -12.60 -2.70 14.32
CA PHE A 131 -12.65 -1.50 15.14
C PHE A 131 -13.99 -0.79 15.02
N SER A 132 -14.47 -0.55 13.79
CA SER A 132 -15.67 0.22 13.50
C SER A 132 -16.99 -0.53 13.76
N ASN A 133 -16.92 -1.84 13.96
CA ASN A 133 -18.04 -2.70 14.32
C ASN A 133 -18.13 -2.94 15.84
N ASN A 134 -17.15 -2.47 16.60
CA ASN A 134 -17.16 -2.55 18.06
C ASN A 134 -17.86 -1.31 18.65
N PRO A 135 -19.01 -1.47 19.35
CA PRO A 135 -19.77 -0.34 19.89
C PRO A 135 -19.02 0.55 20.88
N VAL A 136 -17.96 0.04 21.54
CA VAL A 136 -17.07 0.84 22.41
C VAL A 136 -16.35 1.95 21.62
N ASN A 137 -16.27 1.79 20.30
CA ASN A 137 -15.63 2.72 19.39
C ASN A 137 -16.61 3.64 18.65
N ASP A 138 -17.93 3.53 18.88
CA ASP A 138 -18.94 4.43 18.32
C ASP A 138 -18.58 5.92 18.59
N PRO A 139 -18.96 6.87 17.71
CA PRO A 139 -18.32 8.19 17.59
C PRO A 139 -18.48 9.03 18.88
N ALA A 140 -17.56 9.91 19.31
CA ALA A 140 -16.59 10.77 18.64
C ALA A 140 -15.12 10.30 18.73
N ARG A 141 -14.49 10.03 17.58
CA ARG A 141 -13.07 9.63 17.46
C ARG A 141 -12.48 10.11 16.14
N ASN A 142 -11.17 10.30 16.13
CA ASN A 142 -10.40 10.53 14.92
C ASN A 142 -9.77 9.21 14.47
N VAL A 143 -9.98 8.86 13.21
CA VAL A 143 -9.44 7.65 12.59
C VAL A 143 -8.50 8.06 11.47
N MET A 144 -7.29 7.53 11.48
CA MET A 144 -6.24 7.92 10.56
C MET A 144 -5.64 6.70 9.88
N VAL A 145 -5.55 6.74 8.56
CA VAL A 145 -4.77 5.77 7.79
C VAL A 145 -3.52 6.48 7.29
N MET A 146 -2.35 5.92 7.61
CA MET A 146 -1.08 6.37 7.08
C MET A 146 -0.61 5.37 6.02
N SER A 147 -1.16 5.51 4.82
CA SER A 147 -0.82 4.77 3.61
C SER A 147 -1.03 5.68 2.40
N GLY A 148 -0.40 5.35 1.27
CA GLY A 148 -0.52 6.07 0.00
C GLY A 148 -1.47 5.41 -1.01
N ASP A 149 -2.11 4.28 -0.65
CA ASP A 149 -2.86 3.47 -1.62
C ASP A 149 -4.34 3.81 -1.71
N LYS A 150 -4.84 3.84 -2.94
CA LYS A 150 -6.24 4.13 -3.27
C LYS A 150 -7.24 3.13 -2.69
N ILE A 151 -6.78 1.96 -2.29
CA ILE A 151 -7.64 0.91 -1.73
C ILE A 151 -8.42 1.42 -0.51
N PHE A 152 -7.83 2.32 0.28
CA PHE A 152 -8.45 2.88 1.48
C PHE A 152 -9.50 3.97 1.21
N VAL A 153 -9.67 4.44 -0.03
CA VAL A 153 -10.67 5.49 -0.37
C VAL A 153 -12.07 5.08 0.07
N LYS A 154 -12.46 3.83 -0.21
CA LYS A 154 -13.78 3.30 0.16
C LYS A 154 -13.92 3.20 1.68
N THR A 155 -12.92 2.60 2.34
CA THR A 155 -12.89 2.42 3.79
C THR A 155 -13.02 3.75 4.54
N LEU A 156 -12.26 4.78 4.12
CA LEU A 156 -12.35 6.12 4.70
C LEU A 156 -13.71 6.77 4.45
N ARG A 157 -14.30 6.59 3.26
CA ARG A 157 -15.65 7.08 2.97
C ARG A 157 -16.70 6.44 3.89
N ASP A 158 -16.62 5.14 4.10
CA ASP A 158 -17.56 4.39 4.94
C ASP A 158 -17.45 4.83 6.41
N LEU A 159 -16.23 5.02 6.93
CA LEU A 159 -15.99 5.58 8.27
C LEU A 159 -16.54 7.00 8.42
N LYS A 160 -16.35 7.86 7.41
CA LYS A 160 -16.93 9.21 7.39
C LYS A 160 -18.46 9.14 7.46
N GLY A 161 -19.08 8.21 6.72
CA GLY A 161 -20.52 7.96 6.78
C GLY A 161 -21.03 7.51 8.16
N LYS A 162 -20.20 6.76 8.91
CA LYS A 162 -20.47 6.37 10.30
C LYS A 162 -20.23 7.48 11.34
N GLY A 163 -19.79 8.68 10.91
CA GLY A 163 -19.60 9.84 11.80
C GLY A 163 -18.21 9.97 12.43
N TYR A 164 -17.24 9.14 12.03
CA TYR A 164 -15.85 9.31 12.44
C TYR A 164 -15.22 10.52 11.73
N ARG A 165 -14.28 11.17 12.41
CA ARG A 165 -13.42 12.17 11.75
C ARG A 165 -12.26 11.45 11.09
N THR A 166 -12.30 11.37 9.77
CA THR A 166 -11.31 10.65 8.98
C THR A 166 -10.09 11.53 8.67
N LEU A 167 -8.89 11.00 8.88
CA LEU A 167 -7.62 11.65 8.61
C LEU A 167 -6.77 10.75 7.71
N ALA A 168 -5.83 11.32 6.95
CA ALA A 168 -4.88 10.53 6.19
C ALA A 168 -3.46 11.11 6.23
N ALA A 169 -2.46 10.23 6.14
CA ALA A 169 -1.12 10.64 5.75
C ALA A 169 -0.59 9.75 4.64
N PHE A 170 -0.08 10.34 3.57
CA PHE A 170 0.29 9.59 2.36
C PHE A 170 1.64 10.01 1.78
N ARG A 171 2.14 9.20 0.85
CA ARG A 171 3.21 9.59 -0.08
C ARG A 171 2.61 10.49 -1.17
N VAL A 172 3.39 11.47 -1.62
CA VAL A 172 2.99 12.27 -2.80
C VAL A 172 2.85 11.33 -4.00
N SER A 173 1.64 11.20 -4.53
CA SER A 173 1.28 10.32 -5.64
C SER A 173 0.23 10.98 -6.54
N SER A 174 -0.02 10.41 -7.73
CA SER A 174 -1.07 10.88 -8.67
C SER A 174 -2.50 10.75 -8.12
N ASP A 175 -2.66 10.09 -6.97
CA ASP A 175 -3.92 9.61 -6.44
C ASP A 175 -4.39 10.40 -5.20
N GLU A 176 -3.60 11.40 -4.82
CA GLU A 176 -3.79 12.28 -3.66
C GLU A 176 -5.16 12.99 -3.68
N GLU A 177 -5.63 13.45 -4.85
CA GLU A 177 -6.90 14.18 -4.94
C GLU A 177 -8.11 13.35 -4.51
N GLU A 178 -8.15 12.07 -4.90
CA GLU A 178 -9.28 11.19 -4.60
C GLU A 178 -9.31 10.80 -3.13
N LEU A 179 -8.14 10.57 -2.52
CA LEU A 179 -8.00 10.26 -1.11
C LEU A 179 -8.33 11.48 -0.24
N ASN A 180 -7.80 12.66 -0.61
CA ASN A 180 -8.07 13.93 0.06
C ASN A 180 -9.56 14.27 0.09
N ALA A 181 -10.32 13.92 -0.96
CA ALA A 181 -11.75 14.16 -1.01
C ALA A 181 -12.55 13.36 0.05
N GLN A 182 -12.02 12.24 0.55
CA GLN A 182 -12.72 11.37 1.52
C GLN A 182 -12.40 11.68 2.98
N VAL A 183 -11.40 12.52 3.25
CA VAL A 183 -10.90 12.79 4.60
C VAL A 183 -11.15 14.22 5.05
N TRP A 184 -11.18 14.42 6.37
CA TRP A 184 -11.33 15.72 7.00
C TRP A 184 -10.05 16.55 6.93
N ASP A 185 -8.90 15.94 7.20
CA ASP A 185 -7.57 16.56 7.09
C ASP A 185 -6.57 15.51 6.59
N SER A 186 -5.51 15.98 5.94
CA SER A 186 -4.50 15.10 5.39
C SER A 186 -3.14 15.74 5.25
N TRP A 187 -2.10 14.89 5.25
CA TRP A 187 -0.71 15.35 5.20
C TRP A 187 0.19 14.45 4.38
N VAL A 188 1.29 15.01 3.90
CA VAL A 188 2.40 14.20 3.42
C VAL A 188 3.08 13.55 4.62
N PHE A 189 3.23 12.22 4.60
CA PHE A 189 3.72 11.45 5.75
C PHE A 189 5.10 11.93 6.26
N ARG A 190 5.98 12.38 5.35
CA ARG A 190 7.29 12.95 5.72
C ARG A 190 7.19 14.21 6.57
N GLN A 191 6.18 15.05 6.33
CA GLN A 191 5.93 16.24 7.14
C GLN A 191 5.44 15.86 8.54
N LEU A 192 4.71 14.75 8.67
CA LEU A 192 4.25 14.25 9.96
C LEU A 192 5.42 13.74 10.82
N LEU A 193 6.45 13.18 10.16
CA LEU A 193 7.66 12.67 10.81
C LEU A 193 8.77 13.72 10.99
N ASN A 194 8.52 14.99 10.63
CA ASN A 194 9.51 16.06 10.58
C ASN A 194 10.79 15.67 9.81
N LEU A 195 10.62 14.98 8.68
CA LEU A 195 11.72 14.57 7.82
C LEU A 195 12.05 15.67 6.81
N PRO A 196 13.34 16.00 6.61
CA PRO A 196 13.75 16.94 5.57
C PRO A 196 13.38 16.39 4.20
N TRP A 197 12.88 17.26 3.32
CA TRP A 197 12.47 16.90 1.95
C TRP A 197 13.61 16.28 1.13
N THR A 198 14.87 16.59 1.47
CA THR A 198 16.08 16.25 0.72
C THR A 198 16.74 14.94 1.13
N VAL A 199 16.35 14.31 2.24
CA VAL A 199 16.96 13.06 2.71
C VAL A 199 16.01 11.90 2.45
N GLY A 200 16.42 11.04 1.50
CA GLY A 200 15.67 9.87 1.08
C GLY A 200 14.76 10.10 -0.13
N GLU A 201 15.12 10.98 -1.07
CA GLU A 201 14.78 10.66 -2.45
C GLU A 201 15.38 9.27 -2.72
N LYS A 202 14.50 8.26 -2.91
CA LYS A 202 14.97 7.01 -3.51
C LYS A 202 15.75 7.40 -4.78
N PRO A 203 16.93 6.81 -5.06
CA PRO A 203 17.72 7.13 -6.24
C PRO A 203 16.80 7.25 -7.46
N ARG A 204 17.03 8.23 -8.34
CA ARG A 204 16.16 8.50 -9.51
C ARG A 204 15.80 7.22 -10.26
N GLU A 205 16.69 6.24 -10.31
CA GLU A 205 16.44 4.92 -10.88
C GLU A 205 15.28 4.13 -10.25
N GLU A 206 15.06 4.25 -8.94
CA GLU A 206 13.98 3.54 -8.24
C GLU A 206 12.66 4.33 -8.23
N GLN A 207 12.74 5.67 -8.25
CA GLN A 207 11.60 6.52 -8.57
C GLN A 207 11.16 6.35 -10.03
N ASP A 208 12.10 6.17 -10.95
CA ASP A 208 11.85 5.87 -12.36
C ASP A 208 11.35 4.44 -12.54
N ARG A 209 11.73 3.48 -11.68
CA ARG A 209 11.10 2.15 -11.64
C ARG A 209 9.66 2.21 -11.12
N LYS A 210 9.34 3.07 -10.13
CA LYS A 210 7.97 3.23 -9.61
C LYS A 210 7.09 4.08 -10.54
N ARG A 211 7.66 5.10 -11.20
CA ARG A 211 7.02 5.89 -12.28
C ARG A 211 6.85 5.09 -13.57
N LYS A 212 7.79 4.22 -13.95
CA LYS A 212 7.59 3.23 -15.03
C LYS A 212 6.55 2.15 -14.67
N ARG A 213 6.21 1.98 -13.39
CA ARG A 213 5.11 1.10 -12.95
C ARG A 213 3.74 1.77 -13.01
N SER A 214 3.66 3.10 -12.97
CA SER A 214 2.40 3.86 -13.08
C SER A 214 2.17 4.51 -14.44
N SER A 215 3.21 4.75 -15.24
CA SER A 215 3.07 4.90 -16.68
C SER A 215 3.22 3.52 -17.31
N SER A 216 2.10 2.88 -17.60
CA SER A 216 2.00 1.67 -18.40
C SER A 216 2.86 1.80 -19.66
N SER A 217 4.09 1.28 -19.65
CA SER A 217 4.58 0.65 -20.87
C SER A 217 3.63 -0.52 -21.08
N ALA A 218 2.75 -0.42 -22.07
CA ALA A 218 1.76 -1.45 -22.36
C ALA A 218 2.39 -2.84 -22.22
N VAL A 219 1.86 -3.67 -21.32
CA VAL A 219 2.25 -5.07 -21.24
C VAL A 219 2.01 -5.66 -22.63
N LEU A 220 3.08 -6.07 -23.32
CA LEU A 220 2.97 -6.69 -24.62
C LEU A 220 2.33 -8.05 -24.45
N GLN A 221 1.04 -8.14 -24.78
CA GLN A 221 0.27 -9.36 -24.71
C GLN A 221 0.31 -10.07 -26.05
N HIS A 222 0.81 -11.30 -26.04
CA HIS A 222 0.80 -12.19 -27.20
C HIS A 222 -0.01 -13.43 -26.85
N TYR A 223 -0.74 -13.97 -27.83
CA TYR A 223 -1.41 -15.26 -27.69
C TYR A 223 -1.02 -16.16 -28.86
N CYS A 224 -0.95 -17.46 -28.59
CA CYS A 224 -0.69 -18.49 -29.59
C CYS A 224 -1.73 -19.59 -29.44
N ARG A 225 -2.35 -20.02 -30.55
CA ARG A 225 -3.25 -21.18 -30.56
C ARG A 225 -2.42 -22.43 -30.84
N VAL A 226 -2.44 -23.37 -29.91
CA VAL A 226 -1.67 -24.62 -29.98
C VAL A 226 -2.61 -25.78 -29.69
N SER A 227 -2.52 -26.87 -30.46
CA SER A 227 -3.27 -28.09 -30.16
C SER A 227 -2.79 -28.71 -28.85
N ASN A 228 -3.66 -29.41 -28.11
CA ASN A 228 -3.33 -29.89 -26.76
C ASN A 228 -2.04 -30.72 -26.72
N GLU A 229 -1.82 -31.63 -27.68
CA GLU A 229 -0.59 -32.44 -27.73
C GLU A 229 0.70 -31.64 -27.97
N LYS A 230 0.59 -30.42 -28.51
CA LYS A 230 1.74 -29.55 -28.82
C LYS A 230 2.00 -28.49 -27.76
N LYS A 231 1.12 -28.32 -26.76
CA LYS A 231 1.25 -27.28 -25.72
C LYS A 231 2.54 -27.41 -24.91
N LEU A 232 2.86 -28.61 -24.43
CA LEU A 232 4.07 -28.85 -23.66
C LEU A 232 5.36 -28.65 -24.49
N PRO A 233 5.51 -29.26 -25.69
CA PRO A 233 6.66 -28.98 -26.56
C PRO A 233 6.81 -27.50 -26.92
N ALA A 234 5.70 -26.80 -27.16
CA ALA A 234 5.71 -25.37 -27.46
C ALA A 234 6.16 -24.54 -26.25
N LEU A 235 5.68 -24.86 -25.04
CA LEU A 235 6.12 -24.22 -23.80
C LEU A 235 7.63 -24.44 -23.59
N VAL A 236 8.11 -25.68 -23.68
CA VAL A 236 9.54 -25.98 -23.51
C VAL A 236 10.38 -25.23 -24.53
N SER A 237 9.95 -25.18 -25.80
CA SER A 237 10.64 -24.41 -26.84
C SER A 237 10.67 -22.90 -26.53
N PHE A 238 9.59 -22.35 -25.99
CA PHE A 238 9.51 -20.95 -25.57
C PHE A 238 10.49 -20.65 -24.43
N LEU A 239 10.54 -21.50 -23.40
CA LEU A 239 11.44 -21.32 -22.26
C LEU A 239 12.91 -21.42 -22.68
N LYS A 240 13.25 -22.38 -23.54
CA LYS A 240 14.61 -22.53 -24.10
C LYS A 240 15.09 -21.35 -24.93
N LYS A 241 14.16 -20.64 -25.58
CA LYS A 241 14.49 -19.41 -26.33
C LYS A 241 14.67 -18.19 -25.43
N SER A 242 14.35 -18.32 -24.15
CA SER A 242 14.41 -17.26 -23.15
C SER A 242 15.28 -17.68 -21.94
N PRO A 243 16.51 -18.21 -22.17
CA PRO A 243 17.29 -18.87 -21.12
C PRO A 243 17.78 -17.92 -20.03
N ASP A 244 17.87 -16.63 -20.31
CA ASP A 244 18.30 -15.61 -19.34
C ASP A 244 17.10 -14.90 -18.69
N GLN A 245 15.87 -15.24 -19.10
CA GLN A 245 14.68 -14.54 -18.62
C GLN A 245 14.11 -15.17 -17.35
N LYS A 246 13.52 -14.31 -16.54
CA LYS A 246 12.69 -14.69 -15.39
C LYS A 246 11.24 -14.77 -15.84
N VAL A 247 10.65 -15.98 -15.83
CA VAL A 247 9.31 -16.23 -16.38
C VAL A 247 8.41 -16.82 -15.31
N VAL A 248 7.16 -16.34 -15.26
CA VAL A 248 6.09 -16.94 -14.46
C VAL A 248 5.08 -17.59 -15.40
N ILE A 249 4.70 -18.82 -15.09
CA ILE A 249 3.80 -19.66 -15.89
C ILE A 249 2.58 -20.03 -15.05
N PHE A 250 1.41 -19.58 -15.48
CA PHE A 250 0.13 -19.86 -14.83
C PHE A 250 -0.56 -21.08 -15.44
N PHE A 251 -0.94 -22.00 -14.58
CA PHE A 251 -1.77 -23.15 -14.90
C PHE A 251 -3.14 -23.02 -14.24
N SER A 252 -4.13 -23.70 -14.79
CA SER A 252 -5.51 -23.67 -14.31
C SER A 252 -5.74 -24.47 -13.02
N SER A 253 -4.81 -25.32 -12.58
CA SER A 253 -4.95 -26.15 -11.38
C SER A 253 -3.61 -26.55 -10.75
N CYS A 254 -3.62 -26.85 -9.45
CA CYS A 254 -2.45 -27.35 -8.71
C CYS A 254 -1.89 -28.64 -9.33
N SER A 255 -2.76 -29.57 -9.72
CA SER A 255 -2.35 -30.83 -10.37
C SER A 255 -1.66 -30.60 -11.71
N SER A 256 -2.08 -29.56 -12.45
CA SER A 256 -1.44 -29.18 -13.71
C SER A 256 -0.04 -28.61 -13.47
N VAL A 257 0.14 -27.78 -12.43
CA VAL A 257 1.48 -27.30 -12.01
C VAL A 257 2.41 -28.48 -11.73
N GLU A 258 1.96 -29.43 -10.91
CA GLU A 258 2.76 -30.59 -10.52
C GLU A 258 3.15 -31.45 -11.73
N TYR A 259 2.17 -31.79 -12.57
CA TYR A 259 2.42 -32.59 -13.78
C TYR A 259 3.45 -31.94 -14.70
N HIS A 260 3.31 -30.63 -14.98
CA HIS A 260 4.21 -29.94 -15.90
C HIS A 260 5.60 -29.74 -15.29
N TYR A 261 5.68 -29.53 -13.98
CA TYR A 261 6.96 -29.43 -13.28
C TYR A 261 7.76 -30.72 -13.37
N GLU A 262 7.14 -31.85 -13.03
CA GLU A 262 7.79 -33.17 -13.07
C GLU A 262 8.17 -33.55 -14.50
N MET A 263 7.30 -33.24 -15.47
CA MET A 263 7.57 -33.49 -16.89
C MET A 263 8.74 -32.65 -17.41
N MET A 264 8.83 -31.36 -17.03
CA MET A 264 9.95 -30.51 -17.42
C MET A 264 11.27 -30.99 -16.81
N ARG A 265 11.27 -31.38 -15.53
CA ARG A 265 12.45 -32.02 -14.92
C ARG A 265 12.86 -33.30 -15.66
N ALA A 266 11.90 -34.15 -16.03
CA ALA A 266 12.20 -35.41 -16.70
C ALA A 266 12.72 -35.24 -18.13
N LEU A 267 12.22 -34.23 -18.86
CA LEU A 267 12.57 -33.98 -20.25
C LEU A 267 13.84 -33.14 -20.42
N ASP A 268 14.13 -32.25 -19.48
CA ASP A 268 15.25 -31.33 -19.60
C ASP A 268 15.72 -30.80 -18.23
N ASN A 269 16.89 -31.26 -17.80
CA ASN A 269 17.50 -30.87 -16.52
C ASN A 269 18.12 -29.46 -16.55
N ASP A 270 18.31 -28.87 -17.74
CA ASP A 270 18.91 -27.53 -17.86
C ASP A 270 17.88 -26.42 -17.58
N LEU A 271 16.58 -26.75 -17.57
CA LEU A 271 15.52 -25.83 -17.19
C LEU A 271 15.40 -25.74 -15.67
N ARG A 272 15.79 -24.59 -15.11
CA ARG A 272 15.63 -24.30 -13.67
C ARG A 272 14.18 -23.93 -13.35
N CYS A 273 13.36 -24.95 -13.13
CA CYS A 273 11.95 -24.82 -12.79
C CYS A 273 11.73 -24.84 -11.28
N LEU A 274 10.81 -23.99 -10.81
CA LEU A 274 10.26 -23.94 -9.46
C LEU A 274 8.74 -24.08 -9.54
N ARG A 275 8.09 -24.53 -8.45
CA ARG A 275 6.64 -24.68 -8.39
C ARG A 275 6.06 -24.12 -7.11
N ILE A 276 4.90 -23.47 -7.23
CA ILE A 276 4.08 -22.99 -6.10
C ILE A 276 2.62 -23.33 -6.37
N HIS A 277 1.96 -24.01 -5.43
CA HIS A 277 0.53 -24.24 -5.49
C HIS A 277 -0.07 -24.58 -4.13
N GLY A 278 -1.41 -24.52 -4.02
CA GLY A 278 -2.13 -24.68 -2.74
C GLY A 278 -1.96 -26.04 -2.08
N ASN A 279 -1.64 -27.09 -2.84
CA ASN A 279 -1.38 -28.44 -2.29
C ASN A 279 0.07 -28.67 -1.81
N LEU A 280 1.00 -27.70 -1.97
CA LEU A 280 2.36 -27.82 -1.42
C LEU A 280 2.38 -27.33 0.02
N GLU A 281 3.23 -27.95 0.84
CA GLU A 281 3.53 -27.43 2.17
C GLU A 281 4.05 -25.99 2.09
N LEU A 282 3.65 -25.18 3.08
CA LEU A 282 3.96 -23.75 3.10
C LEU A 282 5.47 -23.47 3.05
N GLU A 283 6.28 -24.28 3.73
CA GLU A 283 7.75 -24.16 3.74
C GLU A 283 8.34 -24.32 2.33
N ASN A 284 7.86 -25.30 1.57
CA ASN A 284 8.30 -25.52 0.19
C ASN A 284 7.89 -24.38 -0.73
N ASN A 285 6.67 -23.85 -0.57
CA ASN A 285 6.21 -22.67 -1.29
C ASN A 285 7.07 -21.43 -0.97
N LEU A 286 7.41 -21.23 0.31
CA LEU A 286 8.26 -20.13 0.78
C LEU A 286 9.68 -20.22 0.21
N GLN A 287 10.28 -21.41 0.25
CA GLN A 287 11.63 -21.66 -0.26
C GLN A 287 11.70 -21.41 -1.77
N ALA A 288 10.77 -22.00 -2.54
CA ALA A 288 10.69 -21.79 -3.98
C ALA A 288 10.46 -20.32 -4.33
N PHE A 289 9.57 -19.63 -3.63
CA PHE A 289 9.33 -18.21 -3.86
C PHE A 289 10.57 -17.36 -3.58
N SER A 290 11.27 -17.63 -2.48
CA SER A 290 12.50 -16.94 -2.10
C SER A 290 13.60 -17.14 -3.16
N GLU A 291 13.82 -18.38 -3.59
CA GLU A 291 14.78 -18.69 -4.67
C GLU A 291 14.42 -17.96 -5.96
N PHE A 292 13.13 -17.98 -6.34
CA PHE A 292 12.68 -17.24 -7.51
C PHE A 292 12.94 -15.74 -7.35
N LYS A 293 12.63 -15.15 -6.20
CA LYS A 293 12.76 -13.71 -5.94
C LYS A 293 14.21 -13.24 -6.07
N ILE A 294 15.16 -13.92 -5.42
CA ILE A 294 16.57 -13.52 -5.38
C ILE A 294 17.30 -13.77 -6.71
N ASN A 295 16.79 -14.68 -7.54
CA ASN A 295 17.42 -14.99 -8.82
C ASN A 295 17.13 -13.88 -9.86
N GLY A 296 18.20 -13.44 -10.54
CA GLY A 296 18.20 -12.36 -11.51
C GLY A 296 17.75 -12.74 -12.93
N GLY A 297 17.65 -14.04 -13.27
CA GLY A 297 17.30 -14.51 -14.61
C GLY A 297 17.46 -16.01 -14.80
N GLY A 298 16.93 -16.55 -15.90
CA GLY A 298 17.04 -17.98 -16.24
C GLY A 298 16.38 -18.92 -15.24
N ILE A 299 15.25 -18.48 -14.69
CA ILE A 299 14.48 -19.26 -13.74
C ILE A 299 12.99 -19.16 -14.07
N PHE A 300 12.29 -20.28 -13.94
CA PHE A 300 10.90 -20.42 -14.37
C PHE A 300 10.03 -20.85 -13.19
N LEU A 301 9.02 -20.06 -12.86
CA LEU A 301 8.09 -20.36 -11.77
C LEU A 301 6.75 -20.80 -12.32
N LEU A 302 6.36 -22.03 -12.00
CA LEU A 302 5.05 -22.58 -12.33
C LEU A 302 4.11 -22.38 -11.15
N CYS A 303 2.91 -21.87 -11.40
CA CYS A 303 1.93 -21.64 -10.35
C CYS A 303 0.48 -21.75 -10.81
N SER A 304 -0.42 -22.06 -9.89
CA SER A 304 -1.86 -22.16 -10.14
C SER A 304 -2.66 -20.94 -9.67
N ASP A 305 -2.03 -19.98 -9.00
CA ASP A 305 -2.68 -18.79 -8.45
C ASP A 305 -1.82 -17.53 -8.64
N ALA A 306 -2.38 -16.52 -9.31
CA ALA A 306 -1.77 -15.22 -9.49
C ALA A 306 -1.71 -14.39 -8.20
N VAL A 307 -2.60 -14.67 -7.25
CA VAL A 307 -2.68 -13.97 -5.96
C VAL A 307 -1.53 -14.35 -5.05
N ALA A 308 -1.01 -15.58 -5.15
CA ALA A 308 0.13 -16.07 -4.37
C ALA A 308 1.46 -15.36 -4.69
N LEU A 309 1.53 -14.67 -5.84
CA LEU A 309 2.72 -13.98 -6.31
C LEU A 309 2.68 -12.47 -6.02
N GLY A 310 1.49 -11.91 -5.82
CA GLY A 310 1.27 -10.49 -5.56
C GLY A 310 1.73 -9.56 -6.70
N PRO A 311 1.35 -8.28 -6.67
CA PRO A 311 1.82 -7.27 -7.63
C PRO A 311 3.32 -6.89 -7.46
N HIS A 312 4.06 -7.57 -6.57
CA HIS A 312 5.39 -7.17 -6.09
C HIS A 312 6.55 -8.03 -6.57
N ILE A 313 6.35 -9.05 -7.44
CA ILE A 313 7.49 -9.75 -8.06
C ILE A 313 8.21 -8.80 -9.01
N GLN A 314 9.40 -8.36 -8.61
CA GLN A 314 10.24 -7.52 -9.43
C GLN A 314 11.03 -8.36 -10.44
N GLY A 315 11.20 -7.83 -11.65
CA GLY A 315 12.07 -8.44 -12.66
C GLY A 315 11.45 -9.60 -13.45
N VAL A 316 10.14 -9.84 -13.38
CA VAL A 316 9.48 -10.77 -14.30
C VAL A 316 9.48 -10.17 -15.70
N VAL A 317 10.11 -10.88 -16.63
CA VAL A 317 10.22 -10.44 -18.03
C VAL A 317 9.02 -10.93 -18.84
N SER A 318 8.49 -12.11 -18.51
CA SER A 318 7.39 -12.73 -19.25
C SER A 318 6.38 -13.41 -18.32
N LEU A 319 5.07 -13.24 -18.62
CA LEU A 319 3.96 -13.95 -18.01
C LEU A 319 3.33 -14.86 -19.06
N CYS A 320 3.29 -16.16 -18.81
CA CYS A 320 2.66 -17.14 -19.69
C CYS A 320 1.44 -17.74 -18.99
N SER A 321 0.29 -17.83 -19.65
CA SER A 321 -0.88 -18.54 -19.14
C SER A 321 -1.23 -19.69 -20.08
N ILE A 322 -1.33 -20.89 -19.52
CA ILE A 322 -1.74 -22.08 -20.25
C ILE A 322 -3.16 -22.44 -19.82
N LYS A 323 -4.11 -22.19 -20.72
CA LYS A 323 -5.49 -22.67 -20.63
C LYS A 323 -5.61 -24.06 -21.24
#